data_AF-T0LNZ8-F1
#
_entry.id   AF-T0LNZ8-F1
#
_cell.length_a   1.000
_cell.length_b   1.000
_cell.length_c   1.000
_cell.angle_alpha   90.00
_cell.angle_beta   90.00
_cell.angle_gamma   90.00
#
_symmetry.space_group_name_H-M   'P 1'
#
loop_
_entity.id
_entity.type
_entity.pdbx_description
1 polymer ?
#
loop_
_entity_poly.entity_id
_entity_poly.type
_entity_poly.pdbx_seq_one_letter_code
_entity_poly.pdbx_strand_id
1 'polypeptide(L)' 'MEVDLIIENATVVTASDVHARQDIVVRDGKILAVGQDLKSIFSAKTTIDAQHAFVMPGGVDSHVHLDQVSPETPQP' A
#
# COMPACT_ATOMS: atom_id res chain seq x y z
N MET A 1 -17.85 -8.79 7.43
CA MET A 1 -17.70 -7.49 8.12
C MET A 1 -17.20 -6.46 7.10
N GLU A 2 -17.72 -5.24 7.07
CA GLU A 2 -17.35 -4.25 6.03
C GLU A 2 -16.07 -3.46 6.38
N VAL A 3 -15.12 -3.35 5.45
CA VAL A 3 -13.84 -2.64 5.57
C VAL A 3 -13.70 -1.53 4.52
N ASP A 4 -12.68 -0.70 4.64
CA ASP A 4 -12.49 0.42 3.72
C ASP A 4 -11.86 -0.03 2.40
N LEU A 5 -10.81 -0.84 2.46
CA LEU A 5 -10.06 -1.28 1.28
C LEU A 5 -9.63 -2.75 1.41
N ILE A 6 -9.74 -3.48 0.31
CA ILE A 6 -9.04 -4.75 0.08
C ILE A 6 -8.16 -4.61 -1.15
N ILE A 7 -6.87 -4.91 -1.03
CA ILE A 7 -5.96 -5.11 -2.16
C ILE A 7 -5.82 -6.61 -2.36
N GLU A 8 -6.21 -7.13 -3.52
CA GLU A 8 -6.25 -8.58 -3.79
C GLU A 8 -5.15 -9.03 -4.74
N ASN A 9 -4.89 -10.35 -4.74
CA ASN A 9 -3.97 -11.02 -5.66
C ASN A 9 -2.53 -10.46 -5.65
N ALA A 10 -2.09 -9.85 -4.55
CA ALA A 10 -0.80 -9.17 -4.45
C ALA A 10 0.36 -10.15 -4.20
N THR A 11 1.56 -9.73 -4.62
CA THR A 11 2.82 -10.25 -4.09
C THR A 11 3.26 -9.31 -2.97
N VAL A 12 2.98 -9.70 -1.72
CA VAL A 12 3.18 -8.83 -0.55
C VAL A 12 4.61 -8.95 -0.04
N VAL A 13 5.27 -7.81 0.11
CA VAL A 13 6.61 -7.71 0.66
C VAL A 13 6.54 -7.23 2.10
N THR A 14 7.25 -7.92 2.99
CA THR A 14 7.46 -7.50 4.38
C THR A 14 8.95 -7.31 4.62
N ALA A 15 9.34 -6.93 5.84
CA ALA A 15 10.75 -6.82 6.21
C ALA A 15 11.50 -8.17 6.17
N SER A 16 10.78 -9.27 6.38
CA SER A 16 11.39 -10.61 6.51
C SER A 16 11.21 -11.47 5.26
N ASP A 17 10.10 -11.29 4.55
CA ASP A 17 9.61 -12.27 3.58
C ASP A 17 8.87 -11.63 2.39
N VAL A 18 8.75 -12.42 1.32
CA VAL A 18 7.93 -12.12 0.14
C VAL A 18 6.88 -13.23 -0.03
N HIS A 19 5.60 -12.86 -0.03
CA HIS A 19 4.49 -13.79 -0.13
C HIS A 19 3.65 -13.53 -1.39
N ALA A 20 3.61 -14.50 -2.30
CA ALA A 20 2.76 -14.42 -3.48
C ALA A 20 1.29 -14.73 -3.16
N ARG A 21 0.38 -14.16 -3.95
CA ARG A 21 -1.07 -14.43 -3.92
C ARG A 21 -1.69 -14.16 -2.56
N GLN A 22 -1.48 -12.96 -2.04
CA GLN A 22 -2.05 -12.49 -0.79
C GLN A 22 -3.04 -11.35 -1.02
N ASP A 23 -3.97 -11.23 -0.09
CA ASP A 23 -4.85 -10.08 0.06
C ASP A 23 -4.40 -9.23 1.26
N ILE A 24 -4.57 -7.92 1.18
CA ILE A 24 -4.35 -6.98 2.28
C ILE A 24 -5.68 -6.28 2.59
N VAL A 25 -6.07 -6.29 3.87
CA VAL A 25 -7.29 -5.66 4.36
C VAL A 25 -6.94 -4.41 5.16
N VAL A 26 -7.54 -3.28 4.82
CA VAL A 26 -7.32 -1.99 5.49
C VAL A 26 -8.63 -1.47 6.07
N ARG A 27 -8.57 -1.02 7.32
CA ARG A 27 -9.65 -0.28 7.99
C ARG A 27 -9.07 0.86 8.81
N ASP A 28 -9.70 2.03 8.76
CA ASP A 28 -9.34 3.22 9.54
C ASP A 28 -7.85 3.58 9.41
N GLY A 29 -7.33 3.46 8.19
CA GLY A 29 -5.92 3.75 7.87
C GLY A 29 -4.90 2.73 8.40
N LYS A 30 -5.34 1.58 8.91
CA LYS A 30 -4.47 0.51 9.45
C LYS A 30 -4.66 -0.79 8.69
N ILE A 31 -3.58 -1.57 8.59
CA ILE A 31 -3.64 -2.95 8.09
C ILE A 31 -4.34 -3.80 9.16
N LEU A 32 -5.51 -4.34 8.83
CA LEU A 32 -6.30 -5.19 9.70
C LEU A 32 -5.92 -6.67 9.56
N ALA A 33 -5.61 -7.12 8.34
CA ALA A 33 -5.23 -8.49 8.05
C ALA A 33 -4.40 -8.57 6.75
N VAL A 34 -3.56 -9.60 6.66
CA VAL A 34 -2.85 -10.02 5.45
C VAL A 34 -2.94 -11.54 5.37
N GLY A 35 -3.29 -12.08 4.21
CA GLY A 35 -3.53 -13.52 4.03
C GLY A 35 -4.29 -13.83 2.75
N GLN A 36 -4.62 -15.11 2.55
CA GLN A 36 -5.31 -15.57 1.34
C GLN A 36 -6.82 -15.62 1.56
N ASP A 37 -7.59 -15.46 0.47
CA ASP A 37 -9.04 -15.65 0.40
C ASP A 37 -9.84 -14.80 1.42
N LEU A 38 -9.35 -13.57 1.69
CA LEU A 38 -9.92 -12.71 2.75
C LEU A 38 -11.30 -12.15 2.39
N LYS A 39 -11.70 -12.20 1.12
CA LYS A 39 -13.06 -11.84 0.67
C LYS A 39 -14.16 -12.76 1.20
N SER A 40 -13.81 -13.96 1.68
CA SER A 40 -14.77 -14.84 2.36
C SER A 40 -15.18 -14.32 3.75
N ILE A 41 -14.38 -13.42 4.33
CA ILE A 41 -14.53 -12.90 5.70
C ILE A 41 -14.95 -11.42 5.68
N PHE A 42 -14.41 -10.66 4.73
CA PHE A 42 -14.58 -9.21 4.64
C PHE A 42 -15.28 -8.79 3.34
N SER A 43 -16.14 -7.78 3.43
CA SER A 43 -16.63 -7.00 2.29
C SER A 43 -15.95 -5.63 2.30
N ALA A 44 -15.67 -5.02 1.16
CA ALA A 44 -14.94 -3.75 1.11
C ALA A 44 -15.69 -2.66 0.34
N LYS A 45 -15.56 -1.41 0.79
CA LYS A 45 -16.01 -0.24 0.04
C LYS A 45 -15.22 -0.06 -1.26
N THR A 46 -13.94 -0.41 -1.23
CA THR A 46 -13.06 -0.36 -2.40
C THR A 46 -12.25 -1.63 -2.48
N THR A 47 -12.12 -2.17 -3.69
CA THR A 47 -11.28 -3.32 -3.98
C THR A 47 -10.31 -2.93 -5.10
N ILE A 48 -9.04 -3.29 -4.93
CA ILE A 48 -7.99 -3.08 -5.93
C ILE A 48 -7.40 -4.45 -6.26
N ASP A 49 -7.49 -4.87 -7.52
CA ASP A 49 -6.77 -6.06 -8.00
C ASP A 49 -5.33 -5.69 -8.34
N ALA A 50 -4.37 -6.19 -7.56
CA ALA A 50 -2.95 -5.96 -7.79
C ALA A 50 -2.41 -6.75 -8.98
N GLN A 51 -3.18 -7.68 -9.57
CA GLN A 51 -2.76 -8.46 -10.75
C GLN A 51 -1.39 -9.12 -10.55
N HIS A 52 -1.14 -9.66 -9.35
CA HIS A 52 0.14 -10.28 -8.95
C HIS A 52 1.33 -9.33 -8.83
N ALA A 53 1.11 -8.01 -8.95
CA ALA A 53 2.14 -7.00 -8.73
C ALA A 53 2.63 -6.99 -7.27
N PHE A 54 3.81 -6.41 -7.09
CA PHE A 54 4.39 -6.21 -5.77
C PHE A 54 3.65 -5.11 -5.02
N VAL A 55 3.22 -5.43 -3.80
CA VAL A 55 2.74 -4.45 -2.83
C VAL A 55 3.75 -4.39 -1.70
N MET A 56 4.38 -3.23 -1.56
CA MET A 56 5.51 -3.00 -0.66
C MET A 56 5.14 -1.96 0.40
N PRO A 57 5.83 -1.94 1.55
CA PRO A 57 5.75 -0.81 2.46
C PRO A 57 6.07 0.49 1.71
N GLY A 58 5.33 1.56 2.01
CA GLY A 58 5.62 2.87 1.45
C GLY A 58 7.05 3.31 1.81
N GLY A 59 7.76 3.89 0.85
CA GLY A 59 9.10 4.39 1.08
C GLY A 59 9.12 5.48 2.14
N VAL A 60 10.09 5.42 3.06
CA VAL A 60 10.36 6.47 4.03
C VAL A 60 11.61 7.20 3.56
N ASP A 61 11.43 8.41 3.03
CA ASP A 61 12.52 9.28 2.62
C ASP A 61 12.86 10.23 3.78
N SER A 62 14.05 10.07 4.35
CA SER A 62 14.53 10.87 5.48
C SER A 62 15.14 12.20 5.05
N HIS A 63 15.47 12.37 3.76
CA HIS A 63 16.13 13.57 3.28
C HIS A 63 15.59 13.96 1.92
N VAL A 64 14.53 14.76 1.97
CA VAL A 64 13.93 15.43 0.82
C VAL A 64 14.03 16.94 0.98
N HIS A 65 14.27 17.63 -0.13
CA HIS A 65 14.13 19.08 -0.23
C HIS A 65 12.78 19.38 -0.87
N LEU A 66 11.73 19.59 -0.05
CA LEU A 66 10.35 19.69 -0.53
C LEU A 66 10.03 20.98 -1.31
N ASP A 67 10.83 22.04 -1.15
CA ASP A 67 10.58 23.35 -1.75
C ASP A 67 11.89 24.12 -2.02
N GLN A 68 12.96 23.39 -2.39
CA GLN A 68 14.23 24.05 -2.71
C GLN A 68 14.15 24.71 -4.08
N VAL A 69 14.03 26.03 -4.08
CA VAL A 69 14.20 26.86 -5.26
C VAL A 69 15.60 26.65 -5.85
N SER A 70 15.65 26.15 -7.07
CA SER A 70 16.88 26.03 -7.86
C SER A 70 17.49 27.42 -8.11
N PRO A 71 18.82 27.58 -8.09
CA PRO A 71 19.47 28.89 -8.28
C PRO A 71 19.33 29.47 -9.71
N GLU A 72 18.53 28.86 -10.60
CA GLU A 72 18.41 29.27 -12.00
C GLU A 72 17.43 30.45 -12.23
N THR A 73 16.81 31.01 -11.21
CA THR A 73 15.93 32.19 -11.37
C THR A 73 16.39 33.36 -10.49
N PRO A 74 16.85 34.48 -11.06
CA PRO A 74 17.08 35.72 -10.31
C PRO A 74 15.75 36.17 -9.69
N GLN A 75 15.73 36.38 -8.38
CA GLN A 75 14.59 36.95 -7.68
C GLN A 75 14.54 38.48 -7.96
N PRO A 76 13.34 39.08 -8.14
CA PRO A 76 13.18 40.51 -8.38
C PRO A 76 13.60 41.39 -7.19
#